data_AF-V5KVV4-F1
#
_entry.id   AF-V5KVV4-F1
#
_cell.length_a   1.000
_cell.length_b   1.000
_cell.length_c   1.000
_cell.angle_alpha   90.00
_cell.angle_beta   90.00
_cell.angle_gamma   90.00
#
_symmetry.space_group_name_H-M   'P 1'
#
loop_
_entity.id
_entity.type
_entity.pdbx_description
1 polymer ?
#
loop_
_entity_poly.entity_id
_entity_poly.type
_entity_poly.pdbx_seq_one_letter_code
_entity_poly.pdbx_strand_id
1 'polypeptide(L)'
;VGGPSVSACPDYYPSFDYLHVGELGDATNELIAQLARDPSRPEQQVVLTTSDRLSMTEFPIPAYELAEVKKYFLGSIQYSSGCPYQCEFCDIPGLYGRNPRLKTPQQIVAELDKLRECGVTGSVYFVDDNFIGNRKAALDLLPHLIEWQKRTGYVMRLACEATLNIAKRPEILEKMREAFFVTVFCG
;
A
#
# COMPACT_ATOMS: atom_id res chain seq x y z
N VAL A 1 3.51 -14.65 11.98
CA VAL A 1 4.27 -13.54 11.37
C VAL A 1 4.02 -13.54 9.87
N GLY A 2 4.14 -12.40 9.19
CA GLY A 2 3.92 -12.29 7.75
C GLY A 2 4.66 -11.08 7.17
N GLY A 3 4.26 -10.66 5.96
CA GLY A 3 4.86 -9.53 5.24
C GLY A 3 5.89 -9.95 4.17
N PRO A 4 6.51 -8.98 3.47
CA PRO A 4 7.33 -9.25 2.28
C PRO A 4 8.51 -10.19 2.57
N SER A 5 9.18 -10.03 3.70
CA SER A 5 10.32 -10.88 4.04
C SER A 5 9.93 -12.34 4.29
N VAL A 6 8.84 -12.59 5.03
CA VAL A 6 8.31 -13.95 5.24
C VAL A 6 7.80 -14.53 3.92
N SER A 7 7.20 -13.69 3.07
CA SER A 7 6.66 -14.12 1.79
C SER A 7 7.75 -14.49 0.78
N ALA A 8 8.90 -13.82 0.83
CA ALA A 8 10.05 -14.12 -0.01
C ALA A 8 10.86 -15.31 0.49
N CYS A 9 11.00 -15.46 1.81
CA CYS A 9 11.89 -16.46 2.43
C CYS A 9 11.26 -17.06 3.70
N PRO A 10 10.17 -17.85 3.61
CA PRO A 10 9.48 -18.38 4.79
C PRO A 10 10.37 -19.29 5.64
N ASP A 11 11.29 -20.03 5.01
CA ASP A 11 12.22 -20.95 5.68
C ASP A 11 13.17 -20.25 6.67
N TYR A 12 13.30 -18.91 6.60
CA TYR A 12 14.12 -18.13 7.54
C TYR A 12 13.40 -17.86 8.87
N TYR A 13 12.14 -18.30 9.00
CA TYR A 13 11.29 -18.05 10.16
C TYR A 13 10.83 -19.35 10.88
N PRO A 14 11.72 -20.33 11.17
CA PRO A 14 11.31 -21.63 11.71
C PRO A 14 10.80 -21.56 13.17
N SER A 15 11.06 -20.46 13.88
CA SER A 15 10.71 -20.29 15.29
C SER A 15 9.29 -19.79 15.55
N PHE A 16 8.51 -19.51 14.49
CA PHE A 16 7.16 -18.96 14.61
C PHE A 16 6.11 -20.04 14.37
N ASP A 17 5.00 -19.99 15.11
CA ASP A 17 3.95 -21.01 14.99
C ASP A 17 3.11 -20.87 13.72
N TYR A 18 2.91 -19.63 13.26
CA TYR A 18 2.15 -19.32 12.04
C TYR A 18 2.96 -18.42 11.11
N LEU A 19 3.09 -18.81 9.85
CA LEU A 19 3.61 -17.99 8.77
C LEU A 19 2.47 -17.63 7.81
N HIS A 20 2.30 -16.35 7.51
CA HIS A 20 1.40 -15.86 6.47
C HIS A 20 2.23 -15.37 5.28
N VAL A 21 2.06 -16.02 4.13
CA VAL A 21 2.81 -15.82 2.89
C VAL A 21 1.87 -15.21 1.84
N GLY A 22 2.25 -14.05 1.31
CA GLY A 22 1.47 -13.30 0.33
C GLY A 22 0.68 -12.14 0.95
N GLU A 23 -0.12 -11.49 0.11
CA GLU A 23 -0.95 -10.34 0.50
C GLU A 23 -2.27 -10.78 1.18
N LEU A 24 -3.08 -9.80 1.58
CA LEU A 24 -4.44 -10.05 2.09
C LEU A 24 -5.26 -10.89 1.09
N GLY A 25 -5.91 -11.94 1.59
CA GLY A 25 -6.70 -12.86 0.79
C GLY A 25 -7.27 -14.04 1.57
N ASP A 26 -7.53 -15.14 0.87
CA ASP A 26 -8.02 -16.42 1.41
C ASP A 26 -7.23 -16.91 2.64
N ALA A 27 -5.89 -16.91 2.58
CA ALA A 27 -5.03 -17.34 3.67
C ALA A 27 -5.15 -16.43 4.92
N THR A 28 -5.48 -15.15 4.75
CA THR A 28 -5.74 -14.24 5.87
C THR A 28 -7.04 -14.63 6.58
N ASN A 29 -8.09 -14.95 5.81
CA ASN A 29 -9.36 -15.41 6.38
C ASN A 29 -9.19 -16.75 7.08
N GLU A 30 -8.41 -17.67 6.50
CA GLU A 30 -8.11 -18.95 7.13
C GLU A 30 -7.37 -18.77 8.46
N LEU A 31 -6.33 -17.93 8.50
CA LEU A 31 -5.60 -17.63 9.73
C LEU A 31 -6.54 -17.13 10.85
N ILE A 32 -7.40 -16.16 10.52
CA ILE A 32 -8.37 -15.59 11.47
C ILE A 32 -9.35 -16.66 11.94
N ALA A 33 -9.85 -17.50 11.03
CA ALA A 33 -10.79 -18.57 11.36
C ALA A 33 -10.16 -19.64 12.27
N GLN A 34 -8.89 -20.02 12.04
CA GLN A 34 -8.17 -20.95 12.90
C GLN A 34 -8.01 -20.38 14.32
N LEU A 35 -7.50 -19.14 14.44
CA LEU A 35 -7.28 -18.50 15.74
C LEU A 35 -8.58 -18.22 16.51
N ALA A 36 -9.67 -17.92 15.80
CA ALA A 36 -10.99 -17.73 16.41
C ALA A 36 -11.57 -19.05 16.95
N ARG A 37 -11.22 -20.18 16.34
CA ARG A 37 -11.64 -21.52 16.78
C ARG A 37 -10.84 -22.00 17.98
N ASP A 38 -9.52 -21.87 17.91
CA ASP A 38 -8.60 -22.21 18.99
C ASP A 38 -7.29 -21.39 18.85
N PRO A 39 -7.00 -20.47 19.78
CA PRO A 39 -5.76 -19.70 19.77
C PRO A 39 -4.59 -20.45 20.44
N SER A 40 -4.76 -21.72 20.84
CA SER A 40 -3.68 -22.52 21.40
C SER A 40 -2.55 -22.74 20.40
N ARG A 41 -1.34 -22.93 20.92
CA ARG A 41 -0.15 -23.13 20.09
C ARG A 41 -0.25 -24.44 19.32
N PRO A 42 -0.11 -24.45 17.98
CA PRO A 42 -0.14 -25.69 17.20
C PRO A 42 1.09 -26.56 17.50
N GLU A 43 0.95 -27.88 17.32
CA GLU A 43 2.06 -28.83 17.52
C GLU A 43 3.19 -28.66 16.49
N GLN A 44 2.86 -28.13 15.32
CA GLN A 44 3.78 -27.88 14.21
C GLN A 44 3.53 -26.49 13.63
N GLN A 45 4.54 -25.92 13.00
CA GLN A 45 4.41 -24.64 12.30
C GLN A 45 3.37 -24.78 11.17
N VAL A 46 2.46 -23.80 11.10
CA VAL A 46 1.44 -23.69 10.07
C VAL A 46 1.87 -22.60 9.08
N VAL A 47 1.97 -22.96 7.79
CA VAL A 47 2.27 -22.02 6.71
C VAL A 47 1.02 -21.82 5.87
N LEU A 48 0.51 -20.59 5.84
CA LEU A 48 -0.67 -20.19 5.09
C LEU A 48 -0.25 -19.31 3.92
N THR A 49 -0.47 -19.78 2.70
CA THR A 49 -0.08 -19.08 1.47
C THR A 49 -1.30 -18.57 0.73
N THR A 50 -1.37 -17.26 0.55
CA THR A 50 -2.47 -16.62 -0.19
C THR A 50 -2.46 -17.08 -1.65
N SER A 51 -3.55 -17.74 -2.07
CA SER A 51 -3.77 -18.12 -3.47
C SER A 51 -4.72 -17.13 -4.13
N ASP A 52 -5.84 -16.85 -3.48
CA ASP A 52 -6.83 -15.86 -3.93
C ASP A 52 -6.70 -14.56 -3.13
N ARG A 53 -6.12 -13.55 -3.77
CA ARG A 53 -5.91 -12.23 -3.16
C ARG A 53 -7.22 -11.44 -3.12
N LEU A 54 -7.48 -10.81 -1.98
CA LEU A 54 -8.60 -9.89 -1.83
C LEU A 54 -8.44 -8.72 -2.80
N SER A 55 -9.55 -8.26 -3.42
CA SER A 55 -9.51 -7.08 -4.28
C SER A 55 -9.12 -5.86 -3.46
N MET A 56 -8.26 -4.99 -4.00
CA MET A 56 -7.90 -3.74 -3.31
C MET A 56 -9.11 -2.82 -3.11
N THR A 57 -10.15 -2.95 -3.93
CA THR A 57 -11.42 -2.22 -3.75
C THR A 57 -12.21 -2.67 -2.51
N GLU A 58 -11.89 -3.84 -1.98
CA GLU A 58 -12.50 -4.42 -0.77
C GLU A 58 -11.64 -4.22 0.48
N PHE A 59 -10.45 -3.62 0.33
CA PHE A 59 -9.60 -3.32 1.48
C PHE A 59 -10.32 -2.30 2.38
N PRO A 60 -10.43 -2.57 3.69
CA PRO A 60 -10.95 -1.58 4.62
C PRO A 60 -9.98 -0.40 4.72
N ILE A 61 -10.49 0.75 5.15
CA ILE A 61 -9.63 1.83 5.63
C ILE A 61 -8.77 1.26 6.76
N PRO A 62 -7.43 1.38 6.70
CA PRO A 62 -6.58 0.91 7.79
C PRO A 62 -7.01 1.55 9.11
N ALA A 63 -6.95 0.79 10.21
CA ALA A 63 -7.35 1.24 11.53
C ALA A 63 -6.33 2.22 12.13
N TYR A 64 -6.12 3.37 11.48
CA TYR A 64 -5.15 4.41 11.84
C TYR A 64 -5.33 4.92 13.27
N GLU A 65 -6.56 4.85 13.82
CA GLU A 65 -6.88 5.20 15.20
C GLU A 65 -6.26 4.25 16.24
N LEU A 66 -5.93 3.02 15.86
CA LEU A 66 -5.24 2.06 16.72
C LEU A 66 -3.72 2.27 16.71
N ALA A 67 -3.20 3.02 15.73
CA ALA A 67 -1.81 3.39 15.65
C ALA A 67 -1.53 4.70 16.39
N GLU A 68 -0.39 4.78 17.06
CA GLU A 68 0.10 6.05 17.65
C GLU A 68 0.70 6.95 16.57
N VAL A 69 -0.11 7.36 15.57
CA VAL A 69 0.33 8.00 14.32
C VAL A 69 1.26 9.21 14.52
N LYS A 70 1.12 9.92 15.65
CA LYS A 70 1.97 11.07 16.02
C LYS A 70 3.43 10.69 16.30
N LYS A 71 3.73 9.41 16.56
CA LYS A 71 5.09 8.89 16.76
C LYS A 71 5.79 8.54 15.44
N TYR A 72 5.07 8.54 14.32
CA TYR A 72 5.61 8.19 13.01
C TYR A 72 6.01 9.45 12.23
N PHE A 73 7.10 9.36 11.48
CA PHE A 73 7.63 10.46 10.69
C PHE A 73 6.71 10.84 9.51
N LEU A 74 6.04 9.86 8.91
CA LEU A 74 5.17 10.01 7.73
C LEU A 74 3.88 9.21 7.94
N GLY A 75 2.78 9.74 7.42
CA GLY A 75 1.61 8.91 7.12
C GLY A 75 1.90 8.05 5.89
N SER A 76 1.29 6.88 5.80
CA SER A 76 1.45 5.97 4.68
C SER A 76 0.09 5.60 4.11
N ILE A 77 -0.02 5.59 2.79
CA ILE A 77 -1.20 5.12 2.07
C ILE A 77 -0.76 4.23 0.91
N GLN A 78 -1.53 3.20 0.61
CA GLN A 78 -1.28 2.36 -0.56
C GLN A 78 -2.43 2.54 -1.55
N TYR A 79 -2.12 2.95 -2.77
CA TYR A 79 -3.08 3.08 -3.86
C TYR A 79 -3.07 1.87 -4.78
N SER A 80 -1.90 1.30 -5.03
CA SER A 80 -1.71 0.17 -5.92
C SER A 80 -0.79 -0.90 -5.33
N SER A 81 -0.96 -2.12 -5.80
CA SER A 81 -0.09 -3.25 -5.44
C SER A 81 0.30 -4.03 -6.69
N GLY A 82 1.59 -4.29 -6.84
CA GLY A 82 2.19 -4.91 -8.02
C GLY A 82 2.73 -3.88 -9.03
N CYS A 83 3.67 -4.33 -9.86
CA CYS A 83 4.40 -3.46 -10.78
C CYS A 83 4.66 -4.18 -12.12
N PRO A 84 4.42 -3.54 -13.29
CA PRO A 84 4.58 -4.21 -14.59
C PRO A 84 6.04 -4.30 -15.06
N TYR A 85 6.95 -3.59 -14.40
CA TYR A 85 8.36 -3.60 -14.75
C TYR A 85 9.04 -4.91 -14.33
N GLN A 86 10.13 -5.24 -15.02
CA GLN A 86 10.90 -6.47 -14.82
C GLN A 86 12.35 -6.14 -14.47
N CYS A 87 12.54 -5.24 -13.50
CA CYS A 87 13.86 -4.92 -12.99
C CYS A 87 14.48 -6.19 -12.36
N GLU A 88 15.69 -6.56 -12.77
CA GLU A 88 16.34 -7.83 -12.38
C GLU A 88 16.59 -7.95 -10.87
N PHE A 89 16.65 -6.82 -10.17
CA PHE A 89 16.89 -6.72 -8.74
C PHE A 89 15.61 -6.71 -7.89
N CYS A 90 14.44 -6.67 -8.52
CA CYS A 90 13.18 -6.34 -7.85
C CYS A 90 12.34 -7.60 -7.59
N ASP A 91 11.89 -7.77 -6.34
CA ASP A 91 11.04 -8.88 -5.87
C ASP A 91 9.55 -8.60 -6.04
N ILE A 92 9.15 -7.34 -6.26
CA ILE A 92 7.76 -6.89 -6.37
C ILE A 92 6.93 -7.71 -7.37
N PRO A 93 7.36 -7.98 -8.62
CA PRO A 93 6.56 -8.79 -9.53
C PRO A 93 6.34 -10.23 -9.04
N GLY A 94 7.26 -10.77 -8.25
CA GLY A 94 7.15 -12.10 -7.64
C GLY A 94 6.21 -12.10 -6.44
N LEU A 95 6.31 -11.08 -5.57
CA LEU A 95 5.48 -10.95 -4.37
C LEU A 95 4.07 -10.48 -4.69
N TYR A 96 3.95 -9.36 -5.40
CA TYR A 96 2.71 -8.61 -5.60
C TYR A 96 2.17 -8.70 -7.03
N GLY A 97 2.88 -9.38 -7.93
CA GLY A 97 2.40 -9.62 -9.29
C GLY A 97 2.68 -8.46 -10.25
N ARG A 98 2.47 -8.75 -11.54
CA ARG A 98 2.84 -7.84 -12.64
C ARG A 98 1.74 -6.87 -13.05
N ASN A 99 0.49 -7.16 -12.71
CA ASN A 99 -0.64 -6.32 -13.07
C ASN A 99 -1.02 -5.50 -11.84
N PRO A 100 -0.77 -4.18 -11.81
CA PRO A 100 -1.11 -3.34 -10.68
C PRO A 100 -2.61 -3.45 -10.39
N ARG A 101 -2.94 -3.91 -9.19
CA ARG A 101 -4.30 -3.85 -8.64
C ARG A 101 -4.45 -2.49 -7.96
N LEU A 102 -5.66 -1.94 -7.96
CA LEU A 102 -5.89 -0.54 -7.60
C LEU A 102 -7.01 -0.42 -6.57
N LYS A 103 -6.83 0.48 -5.61
CA LYS A 103 -7.94 1.08 -4.88
C LYS A 103 -8.66 2.09 -5.77
N THR A 104 -9.90 2.41 -5.42
CA THR A 104 -10.63 3.52 -6.04
C THR A 104 -10.10 4.88 -5.55
N PRO A 105 -10.21 5.96 -6.34
CA PRO A 105 -9.89 7.31 -5.87
C PRO A 105 -10.64 7.71 -4.60
N GLN A 106 -11.89 7.23 -4.43
CA GLN A 106 -12.72 7.50 -3.26
C GLN A 106 -12.15 6.85 -1.99
N GLN A 107 -11.63 5.62 -2.09
CA GLN A 107 -10.92 4.99 -0.96
C GLN A 107 -9.69 5.81 -0.55
N ILE A 108 -8.90 6.29 -1.51
CA ILE A 108 -7.71 7.10 -1.23
C ILE A 108 -8.07 8.40 -0.52
N VAL A 109 -9.09 9.10 -1.01
CA VAL A 109 -9.60 10.31 -0.38
C VAL A 109 -10.10 10.04 1.05
N ALA A 110 -10.83 8.94 1.26
CA ALA A 110 -11.34 8.58 2.58
C ALA A 110 -10.21 8.22 3.56
N GLU A 111 -9.17 7.51 3.11
CA GLU A 111 -7.99 7.20 3.91
C GLU A 111 -7.18 8.47 4.27
N LEU A 112 -7.06 9.44 3.35
CA LEU A 112 -6.43 10.73 3.64
C LEU A 112 -7.21 11.54 4.71
N ASP A 113 -8.55 11.55 4.61
CA ASP A 113 -9.39 12.18 5.64
C ASP A 113 -9.23 11.49 6.99
N LYS A 114 -9.22 10.14 7.04
CA LYS A 114 -9.00 9.38 8.27
C LYS A 114 -7.62 9.63 8.88
N LEU A 115 -6.56 9.66 8.06
CA LEU A 115 -5.21 10.02 8.52
C LEU A 115 -5.19 11.40 9.19
N ARG A 116 -5.88 12.39 8.60
CA ARG A 116 -6.00 13.74 9.16
C ARG A 116 -6.73 13.72 10.50
N GLU A 117 -7.86 13.00 10.58
CA GLU A 117 -8.64 12.84 11.81
C GLU A 117 -7.82 12.20 12.94
N CYS A 118 -6.97 11.23 12.61
CA CYS A 118 -6.04 10.60 13.57
C CYS A 118 -4.87 11.52 13.96
N GLY A 119 -4.71 12.67 13.31
CA GLY A 119 -3.72 13.69 13.66
C GLY A 119 -2.44 13.68 12.85
N VAL A 120 -2.43 13.04 11.67
CA VAL A 120 -1.34 13.21 10.70
C VAL A 120 -1.48 14.60 10.06
N THR A 121 -0.50 15.46 10.28
CA THR A 121 -0.49 16.85 9.76
C THR A 121 0.73 17.14 8.88
N GLY A 122 1.56 16.12 8.62
CA GLY A 122 2.84 16.26 7.93
C GLY A 122 2.75 15.83 6.47
N SER A 123 3.63 14.90 6.12
CA SER A 123 3.67 14.32 4.78
C SER A 123 3.03 12.92 4.78
N VAL A 124 2.31 12.60 3.71
CA VAL A 124 1.79 11.26 3.43
C VAL A 124 2.55 10.68 2.24
N TYR A 125 3.11 9.49 2.44
CA TYR A 125 3.83 8.74 1.43
C TYR A 125 2.92 7.67 0.81
N PHE A 126 2.77 7.71 -0.52
CA PHE A 126 2.21 6.60 -1.29
C PHE A 126 3.26 5.49 -1.35
N VAL A 127 3.00 4.39 -0.65
CA VAL A 127 3.93 3.26 -0.52
C VAL A 127 3.94 2.35 -1.75
N ASP A 128 3.31 2.78 -2.84
CA ASP A 128 3.29 2.04 -4.09
C ASP A 128 4.69 1.91 -4.66
N ASP A 129 5.06 0.72 -5.14
CA ASP A 129 6.37 0.47 -5.77
C ASP A 129 6.60 1.31 -7.02
N ASN A 130 5.50 1.77 -7.66
CA ASN A 130 5.54 2.76 -8.72
C ASN A 130 4.17 3.44 -8.87
N PHE A 131 4.03 4.66 -8.35
CA PHE A 131 2.79 5.43 -8.40
C PHE A 131 2.27 5.66 -9.84
N ILE A 132 3.19 5.77 -10.81
CA ILE A 132 2.85 5.94 -12.24
C ILE A 132 2.90 4.63 -13.03
N GLY A 133 3.05 3.49 -12.35
CA GLY A 133 3.13 2.16 -12.97
C GLY A 133 1.92 1.85 -13.85
N ASN A 134 0.75 2.39 -13.50
CA ASN A 134 -0.40 2.49 -14.37
C ASN A 134 -0.75 3.97 -14.64
N ARG A 135 -0.29 4.49 -15.78
CA ARG A 135 -0.49 5.89 -16.18
C ARG A 135 -1.96 6.32 -16.18
N LYS A 136 -2.86 5.48 -16.70
CA LYS A 136 -4.29 5.81 -16.80
C LYS A 136 -4.87 5.96 -15.39
N ALA A 137 -4.50 5.07 -14.48
CA ALA A 137 -4.91 5.09 -13.09
C ALA A 137 -4.40 6.34 -12.35
N ALA A 138 -3.12 6.70 -12.53
CA ALA A 138 -2.57 7.94 -11.96
C ALA A 138 -3.31 9.19 -12.45
N LEU A 139 -3.61 9.28 -13.76
CA LEU A 139 -4.37 10.39 -14.34
C LEU A 139 -5.84 10.44 -13.88
N ASP A 140 -6.41 9.29 -13.49
CA ASP A 140 -7.73 9.18 -12.90
C ASP A 140 -7.74 9.64 -11.43
N LEU A 141 -6.73 9.25 -10.65
CA LEU A 141 -6.60 9.61 -9.22
C LEU A 141 -6.28 11.09 -8.99
N LEU A 142 -5.36 11.66 -9.77
CA LEU A 142 -4.81 13.01 -9.52
C LEU A 142 -5.86 14.11 -9.40
N PRO A 143 -6.91 14.19 -10.26
CA PRO A 143 -8.00 15.15 -10.09
C PRO A 143 -8.68 15.08 -8.71
N HIS A 144 -8.89 13.87 -8.17
CA HIS A 144 -9.49 13.70 -6.84
C HIS A 144 -8.57 14.21 -5.73
N LEU A 145 -7.26 13.99 -5.85
CA LEU A 145 -6.27 14.51 -4.92
C LEU A 145 -6.19 16.05 -4.97
N ILE A 146 -6.24 16.65 -6.17
CA ILE A 146 -6.25 18.11 -6.34
C ILE A 146 -7.47 18.72 -5.65
N GLU A 147 -8.67 18.18 -5.89
CA GLU A 147 -9.89 18.68 -5.25
C GLU A 147 -9.87 18.46 -3.72
N TRP A 148 -9.30 17.34 -3.27
CA TRP A 148 -9.08 17.09 -1.84
C TRP A 148 -8.10 18.09 -1.21
N GLN A 149 -7.01 18.45 -1.88
CA GLN A 149 -6.08 19.45 -1.37
C GLN A 149 -6.72 20.84 -1.30
N LYS A 150 -7.44 21.25 -2.36
CA LYS A 150 -8.16 22.53 -2.40
C LYS A 150 -9.17 22.66 -1.26
N ARG A 151 -10.02 21.65 -1.06
CA ARG A 151 -11.07 21.68 -0.02
C ARG A 151 -10.49 21.68 1.40
N THR A 152 -9.28 21.14 1.59
CA THR A 152 -8.63 21.04 2.89
C THR A 152 -7.60 22.14 3.14
N GLY A 153 -7.36 23.03 2.16
CA GLY A 153 -6.41 24.12 2.29
C GLY A 153 -4.94 23.69 2.21
N TYR A 154 -4.66 22.62 1.44
CA TYR A 154 -3.29 22.13 1.19
C TYR A 154 -2.53 21.71 2.46
N VAL A 155 -3.23 21.10 3.42
CA VAL A 155 -2.68 20.77 4.75
C VAL A 155 -1.70 19.59 4.77
N MET A 156 -1.71 18.73 3.75
CA MET A 156 -0.83 17.55 3.69
C MET A 156 0.06 17.59 2.46
N ARG A 157 1.36 17.36 2.66
CA ARG A 157 2.31 17.18 1.57
C ARG A 157 2.27 15.73 1.10
N LEU A 158 2.22 15.51 -0.20
CA LEU A 158 2.24 14.15 -0.76
C LEU A 158 3.65 13.79 -1.23
N ALA A 159 3.97 12.51 -1.14
CA ALA A 159 5.21 11.94 -1.65
C ALA A 159 4.95 10.54 -2.22
N CYS A 160 5.77 10.10 -3.17
CA CYS A 160 5.67 8.76 -3.74
C CYS A 160 7.00 8.29 -4.33
N GLU A 161 7.02 7.02 -4.71
CA GLU A 161 8.01 6.44 -5.63
C GLU A 161 7.45 6.36 -7.05
N ALA A 162 8.32 6.58 -8.03
CA ALA A 162 8.00 6.48 -9.45
C ALA A 162 9.24 6.07 -10.24
N THR A 163 9.04 5.48 -11.41
CA THR A 163 10.14 5.24 -12.36
C THR A 163 10.61 6.54 -13.02
N LEU A 164 11.90 6.65 -13.35
CA LEU A 164 12.51 7.84 -13.98
C LEU A 164 11.80 8.31 -15.27
N ASN A 165 11.08 7.43 -15.96
CA ASN A 165 10.29 7.79 -17.14
C ASN A 165 9.17 8.81 -16.86
N ILE A 166 8.85 9.11 -15.60
CA ILE A 166 7.97 10.22 -15.20
C ILE A 166 8.47 11.56 -15.76
N ALA A 167 9.78 11.73 -15.93
CA ALA A 167 10.37 12.93 -16.52
C ALA A 167 9.89 13.20 -17.95
N LYS A 168 9.39 12.17 -18.66
CA LYS A 168 8.81 12.28 -20.00
C LYS A 168 7.30 12.55 -19.96
N ARG A 169 6.74 12.89 -18.80
CA ARG A 169 5.30 13.06 -18.56
C ARG A 169 5.03 14.39 -17.81
N PRO A 170 5.34 15.55 -18.43
CA PRO A 170 5.09 16.85 -17.81
C PRO A 170 3.62 17.02 -17.38
N GLU A 171 2.67 16.42 -18.11
CA GLU A 171 1.25 16.48 -17.79
C GLU A 171 0.88 15.78 -16.46
N ILE A 172 1.64 14.75 -16.06
CA ILE A 172 1.46 14.08 -14.77
C ILE A 172 2.15 14.91 -13.68
N LEU A 173 3.36 15.40 -13.94
CA LEU A 173 4.12 16.23 -13.01
C LEU A 173 3.40 17.53 -12.65
N GLU A 174 2.76 18.19 -13.63
CA GLU A 174 1.92 19.38 -13.40
C GLU A 174 0.77 19.09 -12.44
N LYS A 175 0.06 17.98 -12.65
CA LYS A 175 -1.04 17.54 -11.78
C LYS A 175 -0.56 17.11 -10.40
N MET A 176 0.58 16.44 -10.31
CA MET A 176 1.21 16.08 -9.03
C MET A 176 1.58 17.35 -8.24
N ARG A 177 2.15 18.36 -8.90
CA ARG A 177 2.41 19.67 -8.27
C ARG A 177 1.11 20.31 -7.76
N GLU A 178 0.04 20.30 -8.57
CA GLU A 178 -1.28 20.81 -8.15
C GLU A 178 -1.90 20.00 -7.00
N ALA A 179 -1.62 18.70 -6.91
CA ALA A 179 -2.00 17.82 -5.80
C ALA A 179 -1.03 17.91 -4.59
N PHE A 180 -0.07 18.84 -4.64
CA PHE A 180 0.92 19.09 -3.59
C PHE A 180 1.83 17.90 -3.27
N PHE A 181 2.23 17.16 -4.32
CA PHE A 181 3.40 16.30 -4.25
C PHE A 181 4.66 17.15 -4.17
N VAL A 182 5.42 17.01 -3.09
CA VAL A 182 6.65 17.78 -2.83
C VAL A 182 7.91 16.92 -2.92
N THR A 183 7.77 15.60 -2.97
CA THR A 183 8.89 14.67 -3.06
C THR A 183 8.50 13.49 -3.93
N VAL A 184 9.34 13.17 -4.92
CA VAL A 184 9.22 11.97 -5.74
C VAL A 184 10.56 11.26 -5.67
N PHE A 185 10.57 10.04 -5.13
CA PHE A 185 11.73 9.17 -5.25
C PHE A 185 11.70 8.52 -6.64
N CYS A 186 12.82 8.59 -7.36
CA CYS A 186 12.94 8.06 -8.71
C CYS A 186 13.93 6.89 -8.74
N GLY A 187 13.41 5.70 -9.04
CA GLY A 187 14.16 4.44 -9.20
C GLY A 187 14.12 3.89 -10.62
#